data_AF-A0A972CAQ6-F1
#
_entry.id   AF-A0A972CAQ6-F1
#
_cell.length_a   1.000
_cell.length_b   1.000
_cell.length_c   1.000
_cell.angle_alpha   90.00
_cell.angle_beta   90.00
_cell.angle_gamma   90.00
#
_symmetry.space_group_name_H-M   'P 1'
#
loop_
_entity.id
_entity.type
_entity.pdbx_description
1 polymer ?
#
loop_
_entity_poly.entity_id
_entity_poly.type
_entity_poly.pdbx_seq_one_letter_code
_entity_poly.pdbx_strand_id
1 'polypeptide(L)' 'SIPNWAKDYIYVAKQLGIADEGDYFYPNRNITNGEVAKLIVDLINYMQEDLRHDYRENLLNN' A
#
# COMPACT_ATOMS: atom_id res chain seq x y z
N SER A 1 12.99 -0.34 14.65
CA SER A 1 13.24 -1.44 13.70
C SER A 1 11.92 -2.07 13.32
N ILE A 2 11.73 -2.42 12.05
CA ILE A 2 10.52 -3.12 11.55
C ILE A 2 10.64 -4.62 11.92
N PRO A 3 9.60 -5.25 12.51
CA PRO A 3 9.57 -6.69 12.75
C PRO A 3 9.85 -7.50 11.48
N ASN A 4 10.64 -8.58 11.57
CA ASN A 4 11.06 -9.33 10.37
C ASN A 4 9.88 -9.84 9.53
N TRP A 5 8.83 -10.33 10.18
CA TRP A 5 7.62 -10.81 9.49
C TRP A 5 6.89 -9.70 8.71
N ALA A 6 7.06 -8.44 9.10
CA ALA A 6 6.32 -7.31 8.54
C ALA A 6 7.06 -6.62 7.38
N LYS A 7 8.37 -6.88 7.22
CA LYS A 7 9.24 -6.14 6.30
C LYS A 7 8.75 -6.17 4.85
N ASP A 8 8.44 -7.36 4.35
CA ASP A 8 8.06 -7.53 2.95
C ASP A 8 6.70 -6.85 2.67
N TYR A 9 5.75 -6.99 3.59
CA TYR A 9 4.44 -6.34 3.48
C TYR A 9 4.53 -4.82 3.50
N ILE A 10 5.34 -4.25 4.40
CA ILE A 10 5.55 -2.81 4.50
C ILE A 10 6.28 -2.27 3.26
N TYR A 11 7.24 -3.05 2.73
CA TYR A 11 7.94 -2.69 1.49
C TYR A 11 6.96 -2.59 0.32
N VAL A 12 6.10 -3.60 0.13
CA VAL A 12 5.08 -3.57 -0.93
C VAL A 12 4.09 -2.42 -0.71
N ALA A 13 3.57 -2.25 0.51
CA ALA A 13 2.64 -1.17 0.80
C ALA A 13 3.22 0.23 0.53
N LYS A 14 4.54 0.41 0.73
CA LYS A 14 5.25 1.63 0.35
C LYS A 14 5.36 1.79 -1.17
N GLN A 15 5.68 0.72 -1.91
CA GLN A 15 5.77 0.77 -3.38
C GLN A 15 4.41 1.09 -4.02
N LEU A 16 3.32 0.61 -3.43
CA LEU A 16 1.95 0.86 -3.90
C LEU A 16 1.39 2.22 -3.44
N GLY A 17 2.15 3.02 -2.68
CA GLY A 17 1.66 4.29 -2.13
C GLY A 17 0.57 4.17 -1.06
N ILE A 18 0.26 2.95 -0.60
CA ILE A 18 -0.80 2.67 0.38
C ILE A 18 -0.36 3.11 1.78
N ALA A 19 0.91 2.92 2.13
CA ALA A 19 1.44 3.20 3.46
C ALA A 19 2.36 4.44 3.48
N ASP A 20 1.96 5.53 2.82
CA ASP A 20 2.73 6.77 2.88
C ASP A 20 2.38 7.58 4.14
N GLU A 21 3.26 7.47 5.14
CA GLU A 21 3.32 8.34 6.32
C GLU A 21 4.66 9.12 6.33
N GLY A 22 4.85 10.03 5.37
CA GLY A 22 5.92 11.05 5.41
C GLY A 22 7.33 10.50 5.68
N ASP A 23 8.16 11.30 6.36
CA ASP A 23 9.58 10.97 6.56
C ASP A 23 9.82 9.77 7.51
N TYR A 24 8.82 9.37 8.32
CA TYR A 24 8.99 8.38 9.38
C TYR A 24 7.83 7.37 9.46
N PHE A 25 8.16 6.10 9.27
CA PHE A 25 7.26 4.98 9.51
C PHE A 25 7.47 4.44 10.93
N TYR A 26 6.41 4.35 11.73
CA TYR A 26 6.44 3.93 13.14
C TYR A 26 5.92 2.48 13.31
N PRO A 27 6.70 1.43 12.96
CA PRO A 27 6.20 0.06 12.82
C PRO A 27 5.72 -0.61 14.11
N ASN A 28 6.14 -0.09 15.27
CA ASN A 28 5.82 -0.67 16.58
C ASN A 28 4.78 0.16 17.34
N ARG A 29 4.24 1.21 16.70
CA ARG A 29 3.16 2.04 17.24
C ARG A 29 1.83 1.33 17.04
N ASN A 30 0.93 1.47 18.00
CA ASN A 30 -0.45 1.07 17.79
C ASN A 30 -1.09 1.96 16.72
N ILE A 31 -1.61 1.32 15.68
CA ILE A 31 -2.33 2.01 14.63
C ILE A 31 -3.68 2.53 15.15
N THR A 32 -4.09 3.70 14.69
CA THR A 32 -5.41 4.28 14.99
C THR A 32 -6.46 3.78 14.01
N ASN A 33 -7.74 3.84 14.39
CA ASN A 33 -8.83 3.49 13.48
C ASN A 33 -8.85 4.36 12.20
N GLY A 34 -8.46 5.63 12.30
CA GLY A 34 -8.39 6.54 11.15
C GLY A 34 -7.31 6.13 10.15
N GLU A 35 -6.14 5.72 10.65
CA GLU A 35 -5.04 5.22 9.80
C GLU A 35 -5.41 3.89 9.14
N VAL A 36 -6.07 2.98 9.86
CA VAL A 36 -6.59 1.74 9.26
C VAL A 36 -7.60 2.04 8.16
N ALA A 37 -8.54 2.97 8.40
CA ALA A 37 -9.53 3.34 7.39
C ALA A 37 -8.87 3.94 6.14
N LYS A 38 -7.86 4.80 6.31
CA LYS A 38 -7.06 5.34 5.20
C LYS A 38 -6.39 4.23 4.40
N LEU A 39 -5.66 3.30 5.06
CA LEU A 39 -5.00 2.17 4.39
C LEU A 39 -5.97 1.33 3.56
N ILE A 40 -7.19 1.09 4.07
CA ILE A 40 -8.22 0.33 3.35
C ILE A 40 -8.70 1.09 2.12
N VAL A 41 -8.94 2.40 2.22
CA VAL A 41 -9.35 3.23 1.09
C VAL A 41 -8.28 3.28 0.02
N ASP A 42 -7.02 3.48 0.42
CA ASP A 42 -5.88 3.53 -0.51
C ASP A 42 -5.70 2.19 -1.24
N LEU A 43 -5.88 1.06 -0.53
CA LEU A 43 -5.90 -0.26 -1.15
C LEU A 43 -7.04 -0.43 -2.17
N ILE A 44 -8.26 0.00 -1.83
CA ILE A 44 -9.41 -0.09 -2.74
C ILE A 44 -9.14 0.74 -4.01
N ASN A 45 -8.58 1.94 -3.86
CA ASN A 45 -8.24 2.81 -5.00
C ASN A 45 -7.19 2.16 -5.89
N TYR A 46 -6.11 1.64 -5.32
CA TYR A 46 -5.10 0.87 -6.06
C TYR A 46 -5.73 -0.28 -6.87
N MET A 47 -6.63 -1.05 -6.26
CA MET A 47 -7.30 -2.16 -6.94
C MET A 47 -8.21 -1.70 -8.08
N GLN A 48 -8.79 -0.51 -8.00
CA GLN A 48 -9.70 0.03 -9.01
C GLN A 48 -8.96 0.70 -10.16
N GLU A 49 -7.89 1.44 -9.88
CA GLU A 49 -7.21 2.25 -10.89
C GLU A 49 -6.05 1.48 -11.53
N ASP A 50 -5.08 1.04 -10.73
CA ASP A 50 -3.82 0.51 -11.23
C ASP A 50 -3.97 -0.91 -11.77
N LEU A 51 -4.67 -1.81 -11.08
CA LEU A 51 -4.86 -3.18 -11.59
C LEU A 51 -5.66 -3.20 -12.90
N ARG A 52 -6.64 -2.30 -13.07
CA ARG A 52 -7.37 -2.21 -14.33
C ARG A 52 -6.52 -1.59 -15.43
N HIS A 53 -5.69 -0.60 -15.08
CA HIS A 53 -4.80 0.04 -16.03
C HIS A 53 -3.74 -0.94 -16.53
N ASP A 54 -3.03 -1.61 -15.62
CA ASP A 54 -2.03 -2.63 -15.93
C ASP A 54 -2.62 -3.78 -16.74
N TYR A 55 -3.83 -4.24 -16.40
CA TYR A 55 -4.49 -5.29 -17.18
C TYR A 55 -4.83 -4.82 -18.61
N ARG A 56 -5.31 -3.59 -18.79
CA ARG A 56 -5.59 -3.03 -20.12
C ARG A 56 -4.32 -2.83 -20.94
N GLU A 57 -3.29 -2.21 -20.36
CA GLU A 57 -2.00 -1.98 -21.02
C GLU A 57 -1.35 -3.29 -21.44
N ASN A 58 -1.32 -4.30 -20.57
CA ASN A 58 -0.73 -5.60 -20.91
C ASN A 58 -1.48 -6.35 -22.01
N LEU A 59 -2.80 -6.16 -22.13
CA LEU A 59 -3.60 -6.73 -23.23
C LEU A 59 -3.47 -5.97 -24.54
N LEU A 60 -3.22 -4.65 -24.50
CA LEU A 60 -3.07 -3.81 -25.68
C LEU A 60 -1.64 -3.85 -26.25
N ASN A 61 -0.64 -4.15 -25.41
CA ASN A 61 0.77 -4.21 -25.76
C ASN A 61 1.23 -5.63 -26.17
N ASN A 62 0.31 -6.56 -26.41
CA ASN A 62 0.58 -7.94 -26.85
C ASN A 62 -0.11 -8.29 -28.16
#